data_AF-A0A9X9F4I8-F1
#
_entry.id   AF-A0A9X9F4I8-F1
#
_cell.length_a   1.000
_cell.length_b   1.000
_cell.length_c   1.000
_cell.angle_alpha   90.00
_cell.angle_beta   90.00
_cell.angle_gamma   90.00
#
_symmetry.space_group_name_H-M   'P 1'
#
loop_
_entity.id
_entity.type
_entity.pdbx_description
1 polymer ?
#
loop_
_entity_poly.entity_id
_entity_poly.type
_entity_poly.pdbx_seq_one_letter_code
_entity_poly.pdbx_strand_id
1 'polypeptide(L)' 'QIANVPTIVFGPGETKVAHYPNEYIEVDKMIAAAKIIACTLLDWCEVKK' A
#
# COMPACT_ATOMS: atom_id res chain seq x y z
N GLN A 1 6.08 -17.21 -3.31
CA GLN A 1 4.86 -16.95 -4.09
C GLN A 1 4.25 -18.28 -4.51
N ILE A 2 2.94 -18.42 -4.38
CA ILE A 2 2.19 -19.55 -4.93
C ILE A 2 1.58 -19.08 -6.26
N ALA A 3 1.52 -19.96 -7.27
CA ALA A 3 0.85 -19.71 -8.56
C ALA A 3 1.50 -18.71 -9.55
N ASN A 4 2.80 -18.39 -9.42
CA ASN A 4 3.55 -17.56 -10.38
C ASN A 4 2.95 -16.17 -10.70
N VAL A 5 2.05 -15.66 -9.87
CA VAL A 5 1.53 -14.29 -10.00
C VAL A 5 2.50 -13.34 -9.27
N PRO A 6 3.12 -12.36 -9.96
CA PRO A 6 3.92 -11.32 -9.30
C PRO A 6 3.11 -10.64 -8.19
N THR A 7 3.64 -10.62 -6.97
CA THR A 7 2.92 -10.08 -5.79
C THR A 7 3.83 -9.14 -5.02
N ILE A 8 3.28 -8.00 -4.60
CA ILE A 8 3.95 -7.02 -3.76
C ILE A 8 3.08 -6.80 -2.51
N VAL A 9 3.70 -6.81 -1.33
CA VAL A 9 3.07 -6.37 -0.08
C VAL A 9 3.58 -4.96 0.21
N PHE A 10 2.71 -3.98 0.07
CA PHE A 10 3.03 -2.57 0.25
C PHE A 10 1.86 -1.84 0.88
N GLY A 11 2.13 -1.03 1.90
CA GLY A 11 1.10 -0.23 2.56
C GLY A 11 1.66 0.60 3.71
N PRO A 12 0.86 1.57 4.19
CA PRO A 12 1.18 2.38 5.36
C PRO A 12 0.87 1.62 6.65
N GLY A 13 1.28 2.16 7.79
CA GLY A 13 1.05 1.58 9.12
C GLY A 13 2.35 1.18 9.81
N GLU A 14 2.25 0.91 11.11
CA GLU A 14 3.38 0.53 11.94
C GLU A 14 3.18 -0.91 12.43
N THR A 15 3.86 -1.86 11.79
CA THR A 15 3.65 -3.29 12.05
C THR A 15 4.06 -3.69 13.46
N LYS A 16 4.99 -2.97 14.10
CA LYS A 16 5.41 -3.25 15.49
C LYS A 16 4.30 -3.01 16.52
N VAL A 17 3.26 -2.25 16.16
CA VAL A 17 2.10 -1.99 17.03
C VAL A 17 0.80 -2.61 16.51
N ALA A 18 0.86 -3.43 15.44
CA ALA A 18 -0.30 -4.16 14.96
C ALA A 18 -0.84 -5.12 16.05
N HIS A 19 -2.15 -5.09 16.29
CA HIS A 19 -2.83 -5.86 17.33
C HIS A 19 -2.49 -5.47 18.77
N TYR A 20 -2.00 -4.26 19.02
CA TYR A 20 -1.79 -3.70 20.37
C TYR A 20 -2.88 -2.65 20.71
N PRO A 21 -3.17 -2.36 21.99
CA PRO A 21 -4.24 -1.44 22.39
C PRO A 21 -4.15 -0.02 21.81
N ASN A 22 -2.92 0.46 21.56
CA ASN A 22 -2.66 1.78 20.99
C ASN A 22 -2.21 1.69 19.54
N GLU A 23 -2.79 0.76 18.77
CA GLU A 23 -2.57 0.66 17.33
C GLU A 23 -2.93 1.99 16.65
N TYR A 24 -2.07 2.44 15.73
CA TYR A 24 -2.25 3.69 15.01
C TYR A 24 -1.68 3.61 13.59
N ILE A 25 -2.03 4.62 12.81
CA ILE A 25 -1.49 4.86 11.48
C ILE A 25 -1.25 6.37 11.31
N GLU A 26 -0.16 6.74 10.65
CA GLU A 26 0.10 8.13 10.28
C GLU A 26 -0.74 8.52 9.06
N VAL A 27 -1.60 9.52 9.22
CA VAL A 27 -2.54 9.98 8.17
C VAL A 27 -1.81 10.40 6.90
N ASP A 28 -0.69 11.13 7.02
CA ASP A 28 0.09 11.57 5.86
C ASP A 28 0.66 10.39 5.06
N LYS A 29 1.14 9.36 5.77
CA LYS A 29 1.61 8.12 5.13
C LYS A 29 0.48 7.34 4.48
N MET A 30 -0.71 7.32 5.09
CA MET A 30 -1.90 6.73 4.49
C MET A 30 -2.26 7.40 3.16
N ILE A 31 -2.30 8.74 3.15
CA ILE A 31 -2.59 9.51 1.92
C ILE A 31 -1.50 9.31 0.87
N ALA A 32 -0.23 9.30 1.27
CA ALA A 32 0.88 9.04 0.36
C ALA A 32 0.80 7.65 -0.27
N ALA A 33 0.52 6.61 0.52
CA ALA A 33 0.34 5.25 0.03
C ALA A 33 -0.84 5.15 -0.95
N ALA A 34 -1.96 5.82 -0.68
CA ALA A 34 -3.10 5.87 -1.60
C ALA A 34 -2.72 6.48 -2.96
N LYS A 35 -1.95 7.58 -2.96
CA LYS A 35 -1.44 8.20 -4.20
C LYS A 35 -0.50 7.27 -4.96
N ILE A 36 0.40 6.59 -4.24
CA ILE A 36 1.33 5.62 -4.84
C ILE A 36 0.55 4.51 -5.53
N ILE A 37 -0.41 3.88 -4.83
CA ILE A 37 -1.25 2.82 -5.40
C ILE A 37 -2.01 3.32 -6.63
N ALA A 38 -2.61 4.52 -6.57
CA ALA A 38 -3.32 5.11 -7.71
C ALA A 38 -2.40 5.32 -8.91
N CYS A 39 -1.21 5.91 -8.72
CA CYS A 39 -0.23 6.07 -9.79
C CYS A 39 0.26 4.72 -10.34
N THR A 40 0.55 3.75 -9.46
CA THR A 40 0.94 2.41 -9.86
C THR A 40 -0.13 1.74 -10.70
N LEU A 41 -1.41 1.88 -10.37
CA LEU A 41 -2.51 1.35 -11.18
C LEU A 41 -2.58 2.00 -12.56
N LEU A 42 -2.45 3.33 -12.64
CA LEU A 42 -2.45 4.05 -13.91
C LEU A 42 -1.29 3.59 -14.82
N ASP A 43 -0.10 3.47 -14.25
CA ASP A 43 1.10 3.05 -14.99
C ASP A 43 1.04 1.56 -15.36
N TRP A 44 0.63 0.69 -14.44
CA TRP A 44 0.58 -0.77 -14.64
C TRP A 44 -0.53 -1.22 -15.58
N CYS A 45 -1.69 -0.56 -15.52
CA CYS A 45 -2.84 -0.85 -16.38
C CYS A 45 -2.83 -0.04 -17.69
N GLU A 46 -1.73 0.67 -17.98
CA GLU A 46 -1.51 1.42 -19.23
C GLU A 46 -2.66 2.40 -19.56
N VAL A 47 -3.27 3.00 -18.54
CA VAL A 47 -4.34 3.97 -18.74
C VAL A 47 -3.72 5.27 -19.27
N LYS A 48 -4.13 5.69 -20.47
CA LYS A 48 -3.63 6.93 -21.10
C LYS A 48 -3.86 8.13 -20.17
N LYS A 49 -2.84 8.97 -20.04
CA LYS A 49 -2.96 10.31 -19.43
C LYS A 49 -3.75 11.25 -20.31
#